data_AF-A0A7H8PQY7-F1
#
_entry.id   AF-A0A7H8PQY7-F1
#
_cell.length_a   1.000
_cell.length_b   1.000
_cell.length_c   1.000
_cell.angle_alpha   90.00
_cell.angle_beta   90.00
_cell.angle_gamma   90.00
#
_symmetry.space_group_name_H-M   'P 1'
#
loop_
_entity.id
_entity.type
_entity.pdbx_description
1 polymer ?
#
loop_
_entity_poly.entity_id
_entity_poly.type
_entity_poly.pdbx_seq_one_letter_code
_entity_poly.pdbx_strand_id
1 'polypeptide(L)'
;MTALTPNRIIFNTAKKVYEGELSKSEGINTLVGELNINKGSAQMIIVQIFPKLLDGEQFTRTLSVDLFNSFLKFILEDYGEDRLRNSLSALKMHIDYIKEKGDAKITLRKIYQGYLDNLKTGGTSSLQDEIEQSEIVNQLKDKTKNELASELENSENDTSEKVTINHKSYKRNNKIIALIKILRNFECQICGKYILKKDGLKYVEAAHIIPKHKQGNEHPKNILLLCPNHHKEFDLGNREVINHTEKEIEFKLNGVRYLISLEI
;
A
#
# COMPACT_ATOMS: atom_id res chain seq x y z
N MET A 1 2.86 19.37 -22.73
CA MET A 1 3.29 18.01 -22.39
C MET A 1 4.62 18.13 -21.67
N THR A 2 4.69 17.73 -20.40
CA THR A 2 5.96 17.68 -19.66
C THR A 2 6.83 16.56 -20.23
N ALA A 3 8.12 16.85 -20.45
CA ALA A 3 9.06 15.84 -20.91
C ALA A 3 9.15 14.70 -19.88
N LEU A 4 9.17 13.45 -20.36
CA LEU A 4 9.34 12.28 -19.49
C LEU A 4 10.72 12.31 -18.83
N THR A 5 10.81 11.88 -17.58
CA THR A 5 12.10 11.74 -16.90
C THR A 5 12.91 10.61 -17.53
N PRO A 6 14.26 10.66 -17.47
CA PRO A 6 15.11 9.57 -17.99
C PRO A 6 14.70 8.19 -17.46
N ASN A 7 14.43 8.06 -16.15
CA ASN A 7 14.01 6.78 -15.56
C ASN A 7 12.66 6.29 -16.12
N ARG A 8 11.73 7.20 -16.44
CA ARG A 8 10.45 6.82 -17.05
C ARG A 8 10.62 6.39 -18.50
N ILE A 9 11.52 7.01 -19.25
CA ILE A 9 11.89 6.58 -20.61
C ILE A 9 12.51 5.17 -20.57
N ILE A 10 13.42 4.92 -19.63
CA ILE A 10 14.01 3.59 -19.41
C ILE A 10 12.92 2.55 -19.13
N PHE A 11 12.05 2.85 -18.16
CA PHE A 11 10.95 1.96 -17.77
C PHE A 11 10.01 1.67 -18.93
N ASN A 12 9.51 2.70 -19.62
CA ASN A 12 8.58 2.54 -20.74
C ASN A 12 9.21 1.73 -21.87
N THR A 13 10.50 1.92 -22.17
CA THR A 13 11.19 1.15 -23.20
C THR A 13 11.33 -0.32 -22.79
N ALA A 14 11.72 -0.59 -21.54
CA ALA A 14 11.84 -1.96 -21.03
C ALA A 14 10.48 -2.66 -20.97
N LYS A 15 9.42 -1.92 -20.59
CA LYS A 15 8.02 -2.35 -20.60
C LYS A 15 7.59 -2.80 -22.00
N LYS A 16 7.77 -1.95 -23.01
CA LYS A 16 7.46 -2.28 -24.42
C LYS A 16 8.18 -3.53 -24.92
N VAL A 17 9.44 -3.72 -24.53
CA VAL A 17 10.17 -4.94 -24.89
C VAL A 17 9.60 -6.17 -24.18
N TYR A 18 9.27 -6.05 -22.90
CA TYR A 18 8.69 -7.15 -22.11
C TYR A 18 7.30 -7.56 -22.62
N GLU A 19 6.46 -6.59 -23.00
CA GLU A 19 5.12 -6.79 -23.54
C GLU A 19 5.11 -7.24 -25.02
N GLY A 20 6.28 -7.30 -25.65
CA GLY A 20 6.44 -7.74 -27.04
C GLY A 20 6.14 -6.68 -28.10
N GLU A 21 5.96 -5.42 -27.70
CA GLU A 21 5.77 -4.28 -28.61
C GLU A 21 7.07 -3.85 -29.31
N LEU A 22 8.22 -4.10 -28.69
CA LEU A 22 9.54 -3.86 -29.26
C LEU A 22 10.41 -5.11 -29.15
N SER A 23 11.27 -5.34 -30.13
CA SER A 23 12.34 -6.33 -29.99
C SER A 23 13.38 -5.87 -28.96
N LYS A 24 14.14 -6.83 -28.40
CA LYS A 24 15.27 -6.53 -27.51
C LYS A 24 16.28 -5.58 -28.14
N SER A 25 16.56 -5.75 -29.45
CA SER A 25 17.52 -4.90 -30.16
C SER A 25 17.00 -3.47 -30.31
N GLU A 26 15.72 -3.31 -30.65
CA GLU A 26 15.11 -1.98 -30.77
C GLU A 26 15.12 -1.26 -29.42
N GLY A 27 14.68 -1.92 -28.35
CA GLY A 27 14.70 -1.30 -27.01
C GLY A 27 16.11 -0.91 -26.55
N ILE A 28 17.13 -1.73 -26.81
CA ILE A 28 18.52 -1.37 -26.51
C ILE A 28 18.95 -0.13 -27.31
N ASN A 29 18.66 -0.10 -28.61
CA ASN A 29 19.02 1.02 -29.46
C ASN A 29 18.28 2.31 -29.08
N THR A 30 17.01 2.22 -28.66
CA THR A 30 16.26 3.37 -28.13
C THR A 30 16.94 3.96 -26.90
N LEU A 31 17.33 3.14 -25.91
CA LEU A 31 18.01 3.63 -24.71
C LEU A 31 19.38 4.26 -25.01
N VAL A 32 20.12 3.69 -25.96
CA VAL A 32 21.41 4.25 -26.40
C VAL A 32 21.20 5.58 -27.13
N GLY A 33 20.22 5.67 -28.02
CA GLY A 33 19.96 6.86 -28.84
C GLY A 33 19.36 8.02 -28.07
N GLU A 34 18.35 7.77 -27.23
CA GLU A 34 17.60 8.83 -26.54
C GLU A 34 18.28 9.31 -25.27
N LEU A 35 18.94 8.42 -24.53
CA LEU A 35 19.49 8.71 -23.20
C LEU A 35 21.02 8.64 -23.15
N ASN A 36 21.68 8.33 -24.27
CA ASN A 36 23.12 8.14 -24.36
C ASN A 36 23.67 7.13 -23.32
N ILE A 37 22.86 6.12 -22.97
CA ILE A 37 23.25 5.06 -22.04
C ILE A 37 24.20 4.11 -22.77
N ASN A 38 25.25 3.63 -22.08
CA ASN A 38 26.14 2.62 -22.65
C ASN A 38 25.35 1.36 -23.06
N LYS A 39 25.63 0.82 -24.25
CA LYS A 39 24.94 -0.35 -24.82
C LYS A 39 24.90 -1.55 -23.87
N GLY A 40 25.97 -1.81 -23.11
CA GLY A 40 26.01 -2.89 -22.11
C GLY A 40 25.03 -2.67 -20.96
N SER A 41 24.91 -1.43 -20.47
CA SER A 41 23.93 -1.06 -19.44
C SER A 41 22.50 -1.16 -19.97
N ALA A 42 22.24 -0.70 -21.20
CA ALA A 42 20.94 -0.85 -21.85
C ALA A 42 20.56 -2.33 -22.00
N GLN A 43 21.48 -3.17 -22.47
CA GLN A 43 21.27 -4.62 -22.57
C GLN A 43 21.01 -5.25 -21.19
N MET A 44 21.73 -4.83 -20.16
CA MET A 44 21.53 -5.34 -18.80
C MET A 44 20.12 -5.00 -18.28
N ILE A 45 19.66 -3.76 -18.47
CA ILE A 45 18.30 -3.34 -18.08
C ILE A 45 17.25 -4.17 -18.84
N ILE A 46 17.32 -4.16 -20.17
CA ILE A 46 16.30 -4.74 -21.06
C ILE A 46 16.23 -6.26 -20.95
N VAL A 47 17.37 -6.95 -20.85
CA VAL A 47 17.44 -8.40 -21.01
C VAL A 47 17.62 -9.14 -19.69
N GLN A 48 18.35 -8.58 -18.73
CA GLN A 48 18.79 -9.32 -17.54
C GLN A 48 18.03 -8.96 -16.27
N ILE A 49 17.66 -7.68 -16.09
CA ILE A 49 17.09 -7.20 -14.82
C ILE A 49 15.58 -6.98 -14.93
N PHE A 50 15.11 -6.19 -15.89
CA PHE A 50 13.71 -5.77 -15.91
C PHE A 50 12.71 -6.93 -16.05
N PRO A 51 12.89 -7.92 -16.96
CA PRO A 51 11.97 -9.06 -17.06
C PRO A 51 11.94 -9.87 -15.76
N LYS A 52 13.11 -10.21 -15.22
CA LYS A 52 13.24 -10.96 -13.96
C LYS A 52 12.65 -10.23 -12.77
N LEU A 53 12.80 -8.91 -12.73
CA LEU A 53 12.15 -8.08 -11.73
C LEU A 53 10.63 -8.23 -11.82
N LEU A 54 10.02 -8.06 -13.00
CA LEU A 54 8.56 -8.20 -13.19
C LEU A 54 8.03 -9.62 -12.90
N ASP A 55 8.83 -10.65 -13.21
CA ASP A 55 8.46 -12.05 -13.05
C ASP A 55 8.70 -12.59 -11.63
N GLY A 56 9.41 -11.83 -10.79
CA GLY A 56 9.73 -12.26 -9.43
C GLY A 56 10.89 -13.23 -9.34
N GLU A 57 11.78 -13.22 -10.33
CA GLU A 57 12.93 -14.12 -10.43
C GLU A 57 14.24 -13.51 -9.91
N GLN A 58 15.17 -14.37 -9.51
CA GLN A 58 16.48 -13.94 -9.04
C GLN A 58 17.33 -13.33 -10.18
N PHE A 59 17.92 -12.17 -9.92
CA PHE A 59 18.93 -11.53 -10.75
C PHE A 59 20.15 -11.07 -9.92
N THR A 60 21.34 -11.10 -10.53
CA THR A 60 22.62 -10.84 -9.85
C THR A 60 23.28 -9.53 -10.25
N ARG A 61 22.88 -8.96 -11.38
CA ARG A 61 23.33 -7.64 -11.84
C ARG A 61 22.65 -6.53 -11.04
N THR A 62 23.30 -5.38 -10.90
CA THR A 62 22.80 -4.26 -10.09
C THR A 62 22.52 -3.02 -10.94
N LEU A 63 21.49 -2.27 -10.54
CA LEU A 63 21.19 -0.92 -11.03
C LEU A 63 21.45 0.09 -9.91
N SER A 64 21.38 1.38 -10.25
CA SER A 64 21.36 2.41 -9.21
C SER A 64 20.12 2.25 -8.32
N VAL A 65 20.25 2.62 -7.05
CA VAL A 65 19.15 2.62 -6.08
C VAL A 65 17.97 3.47 -6.57
N ASP A 66 18.28 4.61 -7.19
CA ASP A 66 17.28 5.52 -7.77
C ASP A 66 16.47 4.86 -8.90
N LEU A 67 17.14 4.11 -9.79
CA LEU A 67 16.47 3.41 -10.88
C LEU A 67 15.63 2.24 -10.37
N PHE A 68 16.10 1.48 -9.38
CA PHE A 68 15.28 0.45 -8.72
C PHE A 68 14.02 1.04 -8.08
N ASN A 69 14.16 2.14 -7.33
CA ASN A 69 13.02 2.80 -6.71
C ASN A 69 12.02 3.31 -7.76
N SER A 70 12.52 3.90 -8.84
CA SER A 70 11.70 4.36 -9.96
C SER A 70 10.96 3.21 -10.63
N PHE A 71 11.62 2.06 -10.86
CA PHE A 71 10.97 0.88 -11.40
C PHE A 71 9.85 0.38 -10.48
N LEU A 72 10.10 0.19 -9.18
CA LEU A 72 9.04 -0.25 -8.26
C LEU A 72 7.84 0.70 -8.26
N LYS A 73 8.09 2.02 -8.28
CA LYS A 73 7.03 3.03 -8.37
C LYS A 73 6.22 2.87 -9.65
N PHE A 74 6.89 2.80 -10.80
CA PHE A 74 6.21 2.71 -12.10
C PHE A 74 5.53 1.36 -12.32
N ILE A 75 6.06 0.28 -11.76
CA ILE A 75 5.41 -1.03 -11.76
C ILE A 75 4.09 -0.96 -10.99
N LEU A 76 4.10 -0.33 -9.81
CA LEU A 76 2.88 -0.12 -9.04
C LEU A 76 1.86 0.74 -9.82
N GLU A 77 2.31 1.80 -10.48
CA GLU A 77 1.44 2.69 -11.28
C GLU A 77 0.83 1.98 -12.50
N ASP A 78 1.63 1.21 -13.24
CA ASP A 78 1.23 0.68 -14.56
C ASP A 78 0.68 -0.75 -14.51
N TYR A 79 1.17 -1.58 -13.60
CA TYR A 79 0.81 -3.00 -13.49
C TYR A 79 0.07 -3.35 -12.19
N GLY A 80 0.06 -2.45 -11.20
CA GLY A 80 -0.63 -2.66 -9.93
C GLY A 80 0.14 -3.49 -8.90
N GLU A 81 -0.52 -3.75 -7.77
CA GLU A 81 0.10 -4.33 -6.57
C GLU A 81 0.60 -5.76 -6.75
N ASP A 82 -0.09 -6.59 -7.53
CA ASP A 82 0.32 -7.99 -7.73
C ASP A 82 1.66 -8.09 -8.44
N ARG A 83 1.85 -7.25 -9.47
CA ARG A 83 3.13 -7.20 -10.18
C ARG A 83 4.22 -6.56 -9.31
N LEU A 84 3.86 -5.59 -8.48
CA LEU A 84 4.77 -5.05 -7.47
C LEU A 84 5.21 -6.14 -6.46
N ARG A 85 4.30 -7.01 -5.99
CA ARG A 85 4.64 -8.12 -5.08
C ARG A 85 5.68 -9.05 -5.69
N ASN A 86 5.52 -9.42 -6.96
CA ASN A 86 6.53 -10.19 -7.70
C ASN A 86 7.88 -9.45 -7.72
N SER A 87 7.84 -8.16 -8.06
CA SER A 87 9.04 -7.31 -8.13
C SER A 87 9.77 -7.17 -6.80
N LEU A 88 9.03 -7.07 -5.70
CA LEU A 88 9.61 -7.04 -4.36
C LEU A 88 10.22 -8.39 -3.98
N SER A 89 9.62 -9.52 -4.41
CA SER A 89 10.22 -10.85 -4.25
C SER A 89 11.57 -10.95 -4.97
N ALA A 90 11.64 -10.56 -6.25
CA ALA A 90 12.89 -10.53 -7.00
C ALA A 90 13.94 -9.61 -6.34
N LEU A 91 13.54 -8.41 -5.92
CA LEU A 91 14.43 -7.47 -5.23
C LEU A 91 14.94 -8.04 -3.89
N LYS A 92 14.10 -8.77 -3.14
CA LYS A 92 14.53 -9.44 -1.89
C LYS A 92 15.63 -10.46 -2.17
N MET A 93 15.45 -11.30 -3.19
CA MET A 93 16.48 -12.27 -3.59
C MET A 93 17.78 -11.57 -4.01
N HIS A 94 17.69 -10.45 -4.71
CA HIS A 94 18.85 -9.64 -5.07
C HIS A 94 19.57 -9.05 -3.84
N ILE A 95 18.83 -8.47 -2.89
CA ILE A 95 19.37 -7.94 -1.63
C ILE A 95 20.10 -9.04 -0.85
N ASP A 96 19.54 -10.25 -0.81
CA ASP A 96 20.13 -11.37 -0.11
C ASP A 96 21.40 -11.89 -0.81
N TYR A 97 21.42 -11.86 -2.14
CA TYR A 97 22.56 -12.26 -2.96
C TYR A 97 23.79 -11.34 -2.78
N ILE A 98 23.60 -10.02 -2.64
CA ILE A 98 24.71 -9.06 -2.49
C ILE A 98 25.50 -9.40 -1.22
N LYS A 99 26.73 -9.91 -1.35
CA LYS A 99 27.55 -10.35 -0.20
C LYS A 99 28.15 -9.19 0.61
N GLU A 100 28.40 -8.05 -0.04
CA GLU A 100 29.05 -6.90 0.59
C GLU A 100 28.08 -6.07 1.47
N LYS A 101 28.59 -5.54 2.58
CA LYS A 101 27.89 -4.59 3.45
C LYS A 101 28.22 -3.17 2.95
N GLY A 102 27.43 -2.64 2.03
CA GLY A 102 27.54 -1.26 1.54
C GLY A 102 26.25 -0.47 1.70
N ASP A 103 26.36 0.86 1.68
CA ASP A 103 25.23 1.79 1.87
C ASP A 103 24.09 1.53 0.88
N ALA A 104 24.40 1.17 -0.37
CA ALA A 104 23.40 0.84 -1.37
C ALA A 104 22.48 -0.33 -0.94
N LYS A 105 23.04 -1.37 -0.32
CA LYS A 105 22.26 -2.52 0.19
C LYS A 105 21.35 -2.10 1.35
N ILE A 106 21.83 -1.24 2.23
CA ILE A 106 21.04 -0.69 3.34
C ILE A 106 19.89 0.15 2.79
N THR A 107 20.15 1.02 1.82
CA THR A 107 19.13 1.87 1.21
C THR A 107 18.10 1.04 0.43
N LEU A 108 18.52 0.02 -0.32
CA LEU A 108 17.59 -0.90 -0.98
C LEU A 108 16.70 -1.66 0.02
N ARG A 109 17.24 -2.08 1.18
CA ARG A 109 16.43 -2.67 2.25
C ARG A 109 15.39 -1.69 2.79
N LYS A 110 15.76 -0.43 3.00
CA LYS A 110 14.82 0.61 3.44
C LYS A 110 13.70 0.83 2.42
N ILE A 111 14.05 0.91 1.13
CA ILE A 111 13.07 1.04 0.04
C ILE A 111 12.14 -0.18 0.01
N TYR A 112 12.71 -1.39 -0.01
CA TYR A 112 11.95 -2.64 0.02
C TYR A 112 10.98 -2.67 1.21
N GLN A 113 11.45 -2.31 2.41
CA GLN A 113 10.62 -2.28 3.60
C GLN A 113 9.51 -1.23 3.49
N GLY A 114 9.80 -0.04 2.97
CA GLY A 114 8.79 1.00 2.75
C GLY A 114 7.68 0.54 1.81
N TYR A 115 8.01 -0.14 0.71
CA TYR A 115 6.99 -0.73 -0.16
C TYR A 115 6.22 -1.87 0.51
N LEU A 116 6.88 -2.73 1.29
CA LEU A 116 6.18 -3.76 2.06
C LEU A 116 5.22 -3.17 3.08
N ASP A 117 5.61 -2.11 3.79
CA ASP A 117 4.75 -1.47 4.77
C ASP A 117 3.54 -0.83 4.08
N ASN A 118 3.76 -0.20 2.92
CA ASN A 118 2.69 0.31 2.07
C ASN A 118 1.74 -0.80 1.59
N LEU A 119 2.27 -1.98 1.23
CA LEU A 119 1.45 -3.15 0.87
C LEU A 119 0.73 -3.76 2.08
N LYS A 120 1.35 -3.76 3.27
CA LYS A 120 0.73 -4.24 4.52
C LYS A 120 -0.39 -3.33 5.00
N THR A 121 -0.30 -2.02 4.70
CA THR A 121 -1.39 -1.07 4.97
C THR A 121 -2.64 -1.27 4.09
N GLY A 122 -2.59 -2.19 3.12
CA GLY A 122 -3.75 -2.79 2.47
C GLY A 122 -3.98 -4.23 2.92
N GLY A 123 -4.16 -4.46 4.23
CA GLY A 123 -4.72 -5.74 4.66
C GLY A 123 -4.46 -6.25 6.08
N THR A 124 -3.50 -5.74 6.85
CA THR A 124 -3.29 -6.20 8.25
C THR A 124 -2.62 -5.12 9.08
N SER A 125 -3.30 -4.66 10.15
CA SER A 125 -2.69 -3.80 11.17
C SER A 125 -1.44 -4.45 11.73
N SER A 126 -0.35 -3.69 11.90
CA SER A 126 0.80 -4.23 12.62
C SER A 126 0.35 -4.64 14.03
N LEU A 127 0.94 -5.71 14.60
CA LEU A 127 0.59 -6.17 15.95
C LEU A 127 0.67 -5.02 16.98
N GLN A 128 1.63 -4.11 16.78
CA GLN A 128 1.79 -2.90 17.60
C GLN A 128 0.60 -1.93 17.47
N ASP A 129 0.10 -1.71 16.25
CA ASP A 129 -1.05 -0.84 16.03
C ASP A 129 -2.34 -1.44 16.62
N GLU A 130 -2.51 -2.77 16.57
CA GLU A 130 -3.66 -3.44 17.21
C GLU A 130 -3.64 -3.31 18.74
N ILE A 131 -2.44 -3.40 19.34
CA ILE A 131 -2.26 -3.19 20.78
C ILE A 131 -2.61 -1.74 21.14
N GLU A 132 -2.04 -0.77 20.43
CA GLU A 132 -2.34 0.65 20.65
C GLU A 132 -3.84 0.94 20.50
N GLN A 133 -4.47 0.46 19.42
CA GLN A 133 -5.91 0.64 19.20
C GLN A 133 -6.75 0.01 20.32
N SER A 134 -6.40 -1.20 20.78
CA SER A 134 -7.13 -1.85 21.88
C SER A 134 -7.00 -1.08 23.20
N GLU A 135 -5.83 -0.54 23.49
CA GLU A 135 -5.62 0.32 24.67
C GLU A 135 -6.43 1.61 24.58
N ILE A 136 -6.44 2.27 23.41
CA ILE A 136 -7.21 3.49 23.17
C ILE A 136 -8.71 3.20 23.36
N VAL A 137 -9.22 2.12 22.79
CA VAL A 137 -10.63 1.70 22.94
C VAL A 137 -11.00 1.53 24.41
N ASN A 138 -10.14 0.86 25.19
CA ASN A 138 -10.38 0.69 26.62
C ASN A 138 -10.37 2.01 27.41
N GLN A 139 -9.57 2.99 27.00
CA GLN A 139 -9.54 4.32 27.64
C GLN A 139 -10.74 5.20 27.26
N LEU A 140 -11.36 4.94 26.12
CA LEU A 140 -12.51 5.70 25.60
C LEU A 140 -13.87 5.05 25.89
N LYS A 141 -13.89 3.89 26.55
CA LYS A 141 -15.10 3.06 26.75
C LYS A 141 -16.27 3.76 27.46
N ASP A 142 -15.98 4.74 28.31
CA ASP A 142 -16.98 5.41 29.15
C ASP A 142 -17.53 6.69 28.48
N LYS A 143 -17.04 7.05 27.28
CA LYS A 143 -17.49 8.21 26.53
C LYS A 143 -18.77 7.91 25.76
N THR A 144 -19.63 8.92 25.64
CA THR A 144 -20.82 8.87 24.81
C THR A 144 -20.48 8.91 23.32
N LYS A 145 -21.41 8.45 22.47
CA LYS A 145 -21.25 8.47 21.01
C LYS A 145 -20.94 9.88 20.48
N ASN A 146 -21.59 10.91 21.03
CA ASN A 146 -21.40 12.31 20.62
C ASN A 146 -20.00 12.81 20.98
N GLU A 147 -19.49 12.49 22.18
CA GLU A 147 -18.12 12.86 22.58
C GLU A 147 -17.07 12.20 21.67
N LEU A 148 -17.29 10.94 21.31
CA LEU A 148 -16.39 10.20 20.41
C LEU A 148 -16.41 10.78 18.99
N ALA A 149 -17.57 11.19 18.48
CA ALA A 149 -17.70 11.86 17.19
C ALA A 149 -16.95 13.19 17.18
N SER A 150 -17.12 14.02 18.21
CA SER A 150 -16.36 15.27 18.35
C SER A 150 -14.85 15.02 18.48
N GLU A 151 -14.41 13.97 19.17
CA GLU A 151 -12.99 13.60 19.23
C GLU A 151 -12.41 13.20 17.88
N LEU A 152 -13.21 12.55 17.04
CA LEU A 152 -12.81 12.14 15.71
C LEU A 152 -12.64 13.36 14.79
N GLU A 153 -13.63 14.25 14.76
CA GLU A 153 -13.56 15.52 14.02
C GLU A 153 -12.33 16.35 14.43
N ASN A 154 -12.05 16.44 15.73
CA ASN A 154 -10.85 17.11 16.23
C ASN A 154 -9.56 16.42 15.77
N SER A 155 -9.53 15.09 15.75
CA SER A 155 -8.36 14.31 15.33
C SER A 155 -8.09 14.39 13.82
N GLU A 156 -9.11 14.63 13.01
CA GLU A 156 -8.99 14.83 11.56
C GLU A 156 -8.35 16.17 11.21
N ASN A 157 -8.65 17.21 11.99
CA ASN A 157 -8.10 18.56 11.80
C ASN A 157 -6.72 18.75 12.45
N ASP A 158 -6.30 17.82 13.30
CA ASP A 158 -5.00 17.83 13.96
C ASP A 158 -3.89 17.34 13.01
N THR A 159 -2.83 18.15 12.87
CA THR A 159 -1.66 17.84 12.03
C THR A 159 -0.57 17.07 12.78
N SER A 160 -0.73 16.86 14.10
CA SER A 160 0.23 16.16 14.95
C SER A 160 0.34 14.68 14.57
N GLU A 161 1.55 14.11 14.59
CA GLU A 161 1.73 12.67 14.35
C GLU A 161 1.27 11.80 15.53
N LYS A 162 1.30 12.38 16.74
CA LYS A 162 0.99 11.70 18.00
C LYS A 162 -0.01 12.48 18.83
N VAL A 163 -0.77 11.75 19.62
CA VAL A 163 -1.75 12.28 20.58
C VAL A 163 -1.50 11.68 21.95
N THR A 164 -1.81 12.43 23.01
CA THR A 164 -1.68 11.95 24.39
C THR A 164 -3.06 11.67 24.96
N ILE A 165 -3.24 10.45 25.48
CA ILE A 165 -4.46 10.02 26.17
C ILE A 165 -4.02 9.44 27.52
N ASN A 166 -4.58 9.95 28.62
CA ASN A 166 -4.26 9.53 30.00
C ASN A 166 -2.75 9.39 30.26
N HIS A 167 -1.97 10.42 29.88
CA HIS A 167 -0.51 10.49 30.01
C HIS A 167 0.30 9.49 29.15
N LYS A 168 -0.33 8.71 28.28
CA LYS A 168 0.34 7.83 27.30
C LYS A 168 0.22 8.40 25.89
N SER A 169 1.30 8.29 25.12
CA SER A 169 1.37 8.79 23.74
C SER A 169 1.07 7.69 22.73
N TYR A 170 0.24 8.01 21.74
CA TYR A 170 -0.24 7.12 20.69
C TYR A 170 -0.07 7.75 19.32
N LYS A 171 0.00 6.94 18.25
CA LYS A 171 -0.10 7.49 16.89
C LYS A 171 -1.51 8.08 16.68
N ARG A 172 -1.60 9.29 16.13
CA ARG A 172 -2.88 9.95 15.84
C ARG A 172 -3.77 9.08 14.95
N ASN A 173 -3.17 8.47 13.93
CA ASN A 173 -3.89 7.59 13.01
C ASN A 173 -4.47 6.35 13.73
N ASN A 174 -3.78 5.81 14.74
CA ASN A 174 -4.33 4.71 15.56
C ASN A 174 -5.53 5.17 16.39
N LYS A 175 -5.53 6.41 16.90
CA LYS A 175 -6.71 6.99 17.57
C LYS A 175 -7.89 7.12 16.61
N ILE A 176 -7.67 7.65 15.40
CA ILE A 176 -8.73 7.79 14.38
C ILE A 176 -9.36 6.42 14.05
N ILE A 177 -8.54 5.40 13.78
CA ILE A 177 -9.03 4.05 13.50
C ILE A 177 -9.79 3.45 14.70
N ALA A 178 -9.30 3.67 15.92
CA ALA A 178 -10.00 3.23 17.14
C ALA A 178 -11.39 3.89 17.28
N LEU A 179 -11.48 5.20 17.04
CA LEU A 179 -12.75 5.94 17.08
C LEU A 179 -13.73 5.43 16.03
N ILE A 180 -13.28 5.24 14.78
CA ILE A 180 -14.11 4.68 13.70
C ILE A 180 -14.65 3.30 14.08
N LYS A 181 -13.79 2.43 14.66
CA LYS A 181 -14.19 1.10 15.14
C LYS A 181 -15.29 1.17 16.20
N ILE A 182 -15.18 2.07 17.17
CA ILE A 182 -16.21 2.26 18.21
C ILE A 182 -17.51 2.77 17.60
N LEU A 183 -17.44 3.82 16.78
CA LEU A 183 -18.60 4.51 16.23
C LEU A 183 -19.41 3.63 15.27
N ARG A 184 -18.75 2.71 14.57
CA ARG A 184 -19.36 1.68 13.71
C ARG A 184 -19.50 0.31 14.39
N ASN A 185 -19.53 0.29 15.72
CA ASN A 185 -19.87 -0.88 16.56
C ASN A 185 -19.02 -2.14 16.32
N PHE A 186 -17.79 -1.98 15.80
CA PHE A 186 -16.89 -3.07 15.43
C PHE A 186 -17.57 -4.13 14.55
N GLU A 187 -18.37 -3.72 13.57
CA GLU A 187 -19.09 -4.63 12.69
C GLU A 187 -18.58 -4.50 11.26
N CYS A 188 -18.47 -5.65 10.57
CA CYS A 188 -18.17 -5.65 9.16
C CYS A 188 -19.29 -4.96 8.40
N GLN A 189 -18.97 -3.91 7.65
CA GLN A 189 -19.97 -3.14 6.90
C GLN A 189 -20.55 -3.92 5.71
N ILE A 190 -19.95 -5.05 5.32
CA ILE A 190 -20.48 -5.94 4.28
C ILE A 190 -21.46 -6.99 4.85
N CYS A 191 -21.14 -7.62 5.98
CA CYS A 191 -21.91 -8.78 6.46
C CYS A 191 -22.30 -8.75 7.94
N GLY A 192 -21.97 -7.68 8.67
CA GLY A 192 -22.25 -7.52 10.10
C GLY A 192 -21.41 -8.41 11.03
N LYS A 193 -20.59 -9.33 10.51
CA LYS A 193 -19.80 -10.23 11.34
C LYS A 193 -18.57 -9.55 11.95
N TYR A 194 -18.16 -10.07 13.10
CA TYR A 194 -16.95 -9.70 13.83
C TYR A 194 -16.37 -10.95 14.50
N ILE A 195 -15.13 -10.86 14.99
CA ILE A 195 -14.52 -11.91 15.81
C ILE A 195 -14.63 -11.50 17.28
N LEU A 196 -15.14 -12.39 18.13
CA LEU A 196 -15.15 -12.18 19.58
C LEU A 196 -13.79 -12.61 20.16
N LYS A 197 -13.06 -11.67 20.77
CA LYS A 197 -11.78 -11.96 21.43
C LYS A 197 -12.00 -12.57 22.81
N LYS A 198 -10.94 -13.20 23.35
CA LYS A 198 -10.94 -13.79 24.71
C LYS A 198 -11.23 -12.78 25.82
N ASP A 199 -10.90 -11.50 25.59
CA ASP A 199 -11.17 -10.39 26.51
C ASP A 199 -12.62 -9.86 26.42
N GLY A 200 -13.47 -10.45 25.57
CA GLY A 200 -14.85 -10.05 25.34
C GLY A 200 -15.04 -8.90 24.34
N LEU A 201 -13.94 -8.31 23.84
CA LEU A 201 -14.03 -7.24 22.84
C LEU A 201 -14.23 -7.80 21.43
N LYS A 202 -14.93 -7.04 20.58
CA LYS A 202 -15.10 -7.34 19.16
C LYS A 202 -13.83 -7.00 18.37
N TYR A 203 -13.58 -7.74 17.30
CA TYR A 203 -12.48 -7.52 16.36
C TYR A 203 -12.98 -7.47 14.92
N VAL A 204 -12.56 -6.41 14.22
CA VAL A 204 -12.69 -6.16 12.79
C VAL A 204 -11.46 -5.38 12.31
N GLU A 205 -11.17 -5.49 11.02
CA GLU A 205 -10.03 -4.85 10.37
C GLU A 205 -10.49 -3.56 9.66
N ALA A 206 -9.64 -2.54 9.65
CA ALA A 206 -9.88 -1.30 8.93
C ALA A 206 -9.19 -1.36 7.56
N ALA A 207 -9.98 -1.32 6.50
CA ALA A 207 -9.54 -1.35 5.11
C ALA A 207 -9.61 0.06 4.50
N HIS A 208 -8.54 0.49 3.84
CA HIS A 208 -8.57 1.75 3.11
C HIS A 208 -9.29 1.58 1.77
N ILE A 209 -10.24 2.47 1.46
CA ILE A 209 -10.89 2.51 0.14
C ILE A 209 -9.86 2.96 -0.91
N ILE A 210 -9.32 4.18 -0.71
CA ILE A 210 -8.18 4.74 -1.42
C ILE A 210 -6.91 4.38 -0.64
N PRO A 211 -5.98 3.61 -1.22
CA PRO A 211 -4.75 3.21 -0.53
C PRO A 211 -3.87 4.41 -0.15
N LYS A 212 -3.07 4.26 0.92
CA LYS A 212 -2.13 5.31 1.40
C LYS A 212 -1.16 5.80 0.33
N HIS A 213 -0.67 4.91 -0.53
CA HIS A 213 0.25 5.29 -1.62
C HIS A 213 -0.40 6.22 -2.66
N LYS A 214 -1.74 6.22 -2.74
CA LYS A 214 -2.54 7.17 -3.53
C LYS A 214 -3.02 8.36 -2.68
N GLN A 215 -2.32 8.65 -1.58
CA GLN A 215 -2.66 9.70 -0.62
C GLN A 215 -3.99 9.46 0.12
N GLY A 216 -4.42 8.20 0.23
CA GLY A 216 -5.52 7.83 1.11
C GLY A 216 -5.19 8.12 2.57
N ASN A 217 -6.01 8.93 3.22
CA ASN A 217 -5.89 9.25 4.65
C ASN A 217 -6.79 8.35 5.51
N GLU A 218 -6.64 8.42 6.82
CA GLU A 218 -7.45 7.69 7.79
C GLU A 218 -8.84 8.32 8.04
N HIS A 219 -9.28 9.24 7.17
CA HIS A 219 -10.60 9.86 7.30
C HIS A 219 -11.68 8.77 7.21
N PRO A 220 -12.76 8.83 8.01
CA PRO A 220 -13.89 7.92 7.98
C PRO A 220 -14.44 7.60 6.59
N LYS A 221 -14.47 8.59 5.68
CA LYS A 221 -14.91 8.40 4.29
C LYS A 221 -13.98 7.50 3.48
N ASN A 222 -12.76 7.27 3.94
CA ASN A 222 -11.76 6.45 3.28
C ASN A 222 -11.50 5.11 3.99
N ILE A 223 -12.21 4.82 5.08
CA ILE A 223 -12.04 3.60 5.87
C ILE A 223 -13.32 2.77 5.80
N LEU A 224 -13.19 1.47 5.54
CA LEU A 224 -14.23 0.46 5.74
C LEU A 224 -13.84 -0.46 6.89
N LEU A 225 -14.81 -0.84 7.73
CA LEU A 225 -14.61 -1.92 8.68
C LEU A 225 -15.05 -3.24 8.06
N LEU A 226 -14.14 -4.19 8.00
CA LEU A 226 -14.36 -5.49 7.38
C LEU A 226 -13.97 -6.61 8.34
N CYS A 227 -14.66 -7.75 8.27
CA CYS A 227 -14.16 -8.96 8.90
C CYS A 227 -12.95 -9.47 8.11
N PRO A 228 -12.07 -10.31 8.70
CA PRO A 228 -10.85 -10.74 8.01
C PRO A 228 -11.10 -11.39 6.65
N ASN A 229 -12.21 -12.13 6.50
CA ASN A 229 -12.56 -12.72 5.21
C ASN A 229 -12.85 -11.64 4.16
N HIS A 230 -13.78 -10.72 4.45
CA HIS A 230 -14.13 -9.66 3.50
C HIS A 230 -12.99 -8.67 3.28
N HIS A 231 -12.12 -8.46 4.26
CA HIS A 231 -10.94 -7.62 4.04
C HIS A 231 -9.99 -8.27 3.05
N LYS A 232 -9.68 -9.56 3.20
CA LYS A 232 -8.87 -10.29 2.23
C LYS A 232 -9.52 -10.38 0.87
N GLU A 233 -10.84 -10.53 0.80
CA GLU A 233 -11.56 -10.41 -0.47
C GLU A 233 -11.43 -9.01 -1.05
N PHE A 234 -11.56 -7.95 -0.25
CA PHE A 234 -11.46 -6.57 -0.72
C PHE A 234 -10.05 -6.22 -1.24
N ASP A 235 -9.01 -6.80 -0.64
CA ASP A 235 -7.60 -6.57 -1.02
C ASP A 235 -7.16 -7.40 -2.23
N LEU A 236 -7.59 -8.67 -2.30
CA LEU A 236 -7.09 -9.66 -3.27
C LEU A 236 -8.11 -10.02 -4.36
N GLY A 237 -9.37 -9.72 -4.14
CA GLY A 237 -10.46 -10.00 -5.07
C GLY A 237 -10.58 -8.97 -6.17
N ASN A 238 -11.47 -9.23 -7.13
CA ASN A 238 -11.74 -8.30 -8.22
C ASN A 238 -12.65 -7.17 -7.72
N ARG A 239 -12.01 -6.07 -7.28
CA ARG A 239 -12.66 -4.87 -6.76
C ARG A 239 -12.78 -3.79 -7.84
N GLU A 240 -14.00 -3.31 -8.07
CA GLU A 240 -14.30 -2.21 -9.00
C GLU A 240 -15.16 -1.15 -8.28
N VAL A 241 -14.59 0.02 -7.99
CA VAL A 241 -15.32 1.13 -7.35
C VAL A 241 -16.17 1.83 -8.41
N ILE A 242 -17.49 1.91 -8.17
CA ILE A 242 -18.47 2.54 -9.05
C ILE A 242 -18.69 4.00 -8.66
N ASN A 243 -18.89 4.26 -7.38
CA ASN A 243 -19.11 5.60 -6.82
C ASN A 243 -18.49 5.71 -5.43
N HIS A 244 -17.98 6.87 -5.07
CA HIS A 244 -17.43 7.14 -3.74
C HIS A 244 -17.67 8.59 -3.36
N THR A 245 -18.45 8.80 -2.30
CA THR A 245 -18.76 10.11 -1.73
C THR A 245 -18.32 10.18 -0.27
N GLU A 246 -18.56 11.30 0.41
CA GLU A 246 -18.27 11.40 1.83
C GLU A 246 -19.19 10.53 2.70
N LYS A 247 -20.37 10.17 2.19
CA LYS A 247 -21.42 9.47 2.94
C LYS A 247 -21.57 8.00 2.58
N GLU A 248 -21.13 7.60 1.40
CA GLU A 248 -21.32 6.25 0.90
C GLU A 248 -20.27 5.84 -0.14
N ILE A 249 -20.09 4.54 -0.28
CA ILE A 249 -19.32 3.92 -1.36
C ILE A 249 -20.16 2.85 -2.04
N GLU A 250 -20.11 2.85 -3.36
CA GLU A 250 -20.63 1.80 -4.21
C GLU A 250 -19.49 1.10 -4.95
N PHE A 251 -19.44 -0.22 -4.88
CA PHE A 251 -18.42 -1.01 -5.55
C PHE A 251 -18.92 -2.41 -5.91
N LYS A 252 -18.27 -3.06 -6.86
CA LYS A 252 -18.36 -4.50 -7.07
C LYS A 252 -17.14 -5.18 -6.46
N LEU A 253 -17.37 -6.31 -5.80
CA LEU A 253 -16.32 -7.20 -5.33
C LEU A 253 -16.67 -8.62 -5.75
N ASN A 254 -15.78 -9.23 -6.54
CA ASN A 254 -15.97 -10.57 -7.12
C ASN A 254 -17.32 -10.71 -7.85
N GLY A 255 -17.73 -9.65 -8.55
CA GLY A 255 -18.99 -9.59 -9.31
C GLY A 255 -20.24 -9.27 -8.48
N VAL A 256 -20.15 -9.20 -7.15
CA VAL A 256 -21.25 -8.81 -6.27
C VAL A 256 -21.21 -7.31 -6.00
N ARG A 257 -22.34 -6.62 -6.18
CA ARG A 257 -22.46 -5.17 -5.96
C ARG A 257 -22.80 -4.87 -4.49
N TYR A 258 -22.11 -3.89 -3.92
CA TYR A 258 -22.29 -3.41 -2.55
C TYR A 258 -22.50 -1.89 -2.57
N LEU A 259 -23.44 -1.42 -1.74
CA LEU A 259 -23.65 -0.01 -1.42
C LEU A 259 -23.56 0.13 0.10
N ILE A 260 -22.52 0.82 0.57
CA ILE A 260 -22.14 0.88 1.98
C ILE A 260 -22.17 2.34 2.46
N SER A 261 -22.89 2.60 3.55
CA SER A 261 -22.82 3.90 4.25
C SER A 261 -21.47 4.06 4.98
N LEU A 262 -20.90 5.25 4.87
CA LEU A 262 -19.67 5.69 5.53
C LEU A 262 -19.95 6.66 6.69
N GLU A 263 -21.22 6.95 6.96
CA GLU A 263 -21.64 7.80 8.08
C GLU A 263 -21.27 7.15 9.44
N ILE A 264 -21.24 8.00 10.47
CA ILE A 264 -20.75 7.70 11.82
C ILE A 264 -21.86 7.94 12.85
#